data_AF-A0AAC8YWN6-F1
#
_entry.id   AF-A0AAC8YWN6-F1
#
_cell.length_a   1.000
_cell.length_b   1.000
_cell.length_c   1.000
_cell.angle_alpha   90.00
_cell.angle_beta   90.00
_cell.angle_gamma   90.00
#
_symmetry.space_group_name_H-M   'P 1'
#
loop_
_entity.id
_entity.type
_entity.pdbx_description
1 polymer ?
#
loop_
_entity_poly.entity_id
_entity_poly.type
_entity_poly.pdbx_seq_one_letter_code
_entity_poly.pdbx_strand_id
1 'polypeptide(L)'
;MPTLFFADLVRELCQEGGTGPLTPTGAVPGHRRFAGNVPIDTPFHYAIAGVVHEGQWEAGLGRIDTSGRLVRDTVAASSNGGAPVDFEPGLKTLALTVGAGWFAATDAADATLGALVAAKQPLSTGHETVATGLADDLLTVRRGGGWVNVPMASLTYKNAAGAYIVGGLLACANGTAAAPSIAFGGSPATGLFRAGSDILGMATAGAERVRIAANGDLGVGASPVANVRLTVRAADADAMQTVARFQVTNLAGNDSHYLLLGSDPTANMVQLTSTGTNLGGFVFHNGSVERLRLSSAGVLQPGSDNGQTLGAASSRWSVVYAGTGTINTSDMRDKTWRGGATGAELHAARRIAAELGFFQWNDAIAEKGAAGARHHFGLRAQAVWAIMADEGLVDPVGADGRPGATPYAFLCWDEWDADGGTQTRFGIRPDQLALFLIAGQEARIAALEAAA
;
A
#
# COMPACT_ATOMS: atom_id res chain seq x y z
N MET A 1 -62.96 33.96 11.43
CA MET A 1 -63.72 35.20 11.68
C MET A 1 -64.84 35.28 10.66
N PRO A 2 -66.05 35.76 11.00
CA PRO A 2 -67.08 36.01 10.00
C PRO A 2 -66.54 36.98 8.94
N THR A 3 -66.84 36.72 7.66
CA THR A 3 -66.44 37.61 6.57
C THR A 3 -67.26 38.88 6.67
N LEU A 4 -66.62 39.98 7.09
CA LEU A 4 -67.27 41.28 7.20
C LEU A 4 -67.54 41.85 5.80
N PHE A 5 -68.71 42.48 5.66
CA PHE A 5 -69.04 43.21 4.44
C PHE A 5 -68.53 44.65 4.52
N PHE A 6 -67.95 45.12 3.43
CA PHE A 6 -67.47 46.48 3.28
C PHE A 6 -68.09 47.10 2.04
N ALA A 7 -68.53 48.35 2.17
CA ALA A 7 -68.97 49.16 1.05
C ALA A 7 -68.65 50.62 1.30
N ASP A 8 -68.25 51.31 0.24
CA ASP A 8 -67.87 52.71 0.33
C ASP A 8 -69.11 53.61 0.39
N LEU A 9 -68.98 54.68 1.18
CA LEU A 9 -69.93 55.80 1.25
C LEU A 9 -71.36 55.41 1.66
N VAL A 10 -71.56 54.32 2.41
CA VAL A 10 -72.90 53.95 2.91
C VAL A 10 -73.21 54.71 4.20
N ARG A 11 -74.14 55.67 4.13
CA ARG A 11 -74.59 56.45 5.28
C ARG A 11 -76.02 56.98 5.08
N GLU A 12 -76.88 56.72 6.05
CA GLU A 12 -78.27 57.17 6.04
C GLU A 12 -78.64 57.94 7.30
N LEU A 13 -79.71 58.72 7.19
CA LEU A 13 -80.36 59.40 8.29
C LEU A 13 -81.27 58.43 9.05
N CYS A 14 -81.52 58.72 10.32
CA CYS A 14 -82.51 58.06 11.15
C CYS A 14 -83.10 59.10 12.10
N GLN A 15 -84.38 58.95 12.45
CA GLN A 15 -85.10 59.85 13.37
C GLN A 15 -85.62 59.12 14.61
N GLU A 16 -85.67 57.80 14.56
CA GLU A 16 -86.21 56.95 15.62
C GLU A 16 -85.25 56.86 16.80
N GLY A 17 -85.80 56.63 17.99
CA GLY A 17 -85.04 56.41 19.21
C GLY A 17 -85.20 54.97 19.73
N GLY A 18 -84.54 54.68 20.85
CA GLY A 18 -84.63 53.39 21.53
C GLY A 18 -83.32 52.63 21.57
N THR A 19 -83.35 51.52 22.31
CA THR A 19 -82.28 50.52 22.35
C THR A 19 -82.43 49.41 21.28
N GLY A 20 -83.50 49.43 20.49
CA GLY A 20 -83.78 48.42 19.46
C GLY A 20 -83.10 48.67 18.11
N PRO A 21 -83.48 47.91 17.07
CA PRO A 21 -83.09 48.19 15.69
C PRO A 21 -83.56 49.57 15.25
N LEU A 22 -82.73 50.28 14.50
CA LEU A 22 -83.02 51.63 14.02
C LEU A 22 -83.30 51.63 12.52
N THR A 23 -84.36 52.33 12.10
CA THR A 23 -84.77 52.37 10.69
C THR A 23 -84.05 53.51 9.95
N PRO A 24 -83.26 53.21 8.90
CA PRO A 24 -82.74 54.22 8.00
C PRO A 24 -83.87 54.90 7.22
N THR A 25 -83.87 56.23 7.15
CA THR A 25 -84.92 57.03 6.51
C THR A 25 -84.48 57.68 5.19
N GLY A 26 -83.23 57.50 4.79
CA GLY A 26 -82.69 57.93 3.50
C GLY A 26 -81.21 58.30 3.55
N ALA A 27 -80.52 58.21 2.42
CA ALA A 27 -79.10 58.56 2.31
C ALA A 27 -78.81 60.01 2.71
N VAL A 28 -77.72 60.19 3.46
CA VAL A 28 -77.11 61.51 3.65
C VAL A 28 -76.66 62.03 2.27
N PRO A 29 -76.73 63.34 1.96
CA PRO A 29 -76.20 63.87 0.70
C PRO A 29 -74.76 63.39 0.43
N GLY A 30 -74.50 62.96 -0.81
CA GLY A 30 -73.21 62.39 -1.22
C GLY A 30 -72.95 60.94 -0.78
N HIS A 31 -73.88 60.29 -0.07
CA HIS A 31 -73.77 58.92 0.41
C HIS A 31 -74.79 57.99 -0.25
N ARG A 32 -74.59 56.69 -0.08
CA ARG A 32 -75.43 55.59 -0.57
C ARG A 32 -76.31 55.06 0.56
N ARG A 33 -77.48 54.53 0.18
CA ARG A 33 -78.41 53.88 1.11
C ARG A 33 -77.89 52.52 1.57
N PHE A 34 -78.31 52.04 2.72
CA PHE A 34 -78.12 50.64 3.10
C PHE A 34 -78.90 49.72 2.16
N ALA A 35 -80.16 50.07 1.90
CA ALA A 35 -81.00 49.34 0.94
C ALA A 35 -80.33 49.29 -0.45
N GLY A 36 -80.14 48.08 -0.97
CA GLY A 36 -79.52 47.82 -2.27
C GLY A 36 -78.00 47.87 -2.32
N ASN A 37 -77.31 48.31 -1.25
CA ASN A 37 -75.83 48.36 -1.20
C ASN A 37 -75.23 47.50 -0.10
N VAL A 38 -76.00 47.16 0.93
CA VAL A 38 -75.61 46.23 2.00
C VAL A 38 -76.56 45.04 1.96
N PRO A 39 -76.06 43.80 1.78
CA PRO A 39 -76.92 42.62 1.79
C PRO A 39 -77.59 42.42 3.15
N ILE A 40 -78.85 41.97 3.13
CA ILE A 40 -79.61 41.65 4.34
C ILE A 40 -78.88 40.56 5.13
N ASP A 41 -78.92 40.65 6.46
CA ASP A 41 -78.33 39.70 7.40
C ASP A 41 -76.82 39.46 7.27
N THR A 42 -76.11 40.33 6.56
CA THR A 42 -74.64 40.26 6.45
C THR A 42 -73.99 41.17 7.49
N PRO A 43 -73.03 40.68 8.28
CA PRO A 43 -72.38 41.47 9.32
C PRO A 43 -71.46 42.55 8.72
N PHE A 44 -71.58 43.77 9.21
CA PHE A 44 -70.69 44.89 8.92
C PHE A 44 -70.48 45.75 10.16
N HIS A 45 -69.40 46.53 10.20
CA HIS A 45 -69.23 47.50 11.26
C HIS A 45 -70.10 48.72 10.99
N TYR A 46 -70.93 49.10 11.94
CA TYR A 46 -71.71 50.32 11.86
C TYR A 46 -71.14 51.40 12.78
N ALA A 47 -71.46 52.66 12.46
CA ALA A 47 -71.35 53.79 13.36
C ALA A 47 -72.65 54.61 13.34
N ILE A 48 -73.17 54.90 14.51
CA ILE A 48 -74.32 55.76 14.75
C ILE A 48 -73.79 57.03 15.40
N ALA A 49 -74.15 58.18 14.85
CA ALA A 49 -73.79 59.48 15.42
C ALA A 49 -75.03 60.37 15.45
N GLY A 50 -75.42 60.79 16.64
CA GLY A 50 -76.47 61.77 16.88
C GLY A 50 -76.11 63.11 16.22
N VAL A 51 -77.09 63.70 15.55
CA VAL A 51 -76.95 65.04 14.95
C VAL A 51 -77.69 66.07 15.80
N VAL A 52 -78.91 65.75 16.24
CA VAL A 52 -79.64 66.59 17.21
C VAL A 52 -79.07 66.42 18.62
N HIS A 53 -78.71 65.18 18.97
CA HIS A 53 -78.14 64.81 20.26
C HIS A 53 -76.67 64.43 20.06
N GLU A 54 -75.81 65.42 19.91
CA GLU A 54 -74.40 65.25 19.49
C GLU A 54 -73.57 64.35 20.43
N GLY A 55 -73.99 64.20 21.69
CA GLY A 55 -73.36 63.31 22.66
C GLY A 55 -73.69 61.82 22.48
N GLN A 56 -74.71 61.47 21.69
CA GLN A 56 -75.13 60.09 21.47
C GLN A 56 -74.40 59.49 20.28
N TRP A 57 -73.52 58.52 20.52
CA TRP A 57 -72.83 57.81 19.44
C TRP A 57 -72.55 56.37 19.81
N GLU A 58 -72.47 55.51 18.80
CA GLU A 58 -72.20 54.10 18.96
C GLU A 58 -71.49 53.54 17.74
N ALA A 59 -70.51 52.68 17.95
CA ALA A 59 -69.91 51.88 16.90
C ALA A 59 -69.94 50.41 17.30
N GLY A 60 -70.21 49.53 16.35
CA GLY A 60 -70.39 48.12 16.65
C GLY A 60 -70.46 47.26 15.41
N LEU A 61 -70.75 45.98 15.63
CA LEU A 61 -71.08 45.03 14.58
C LEU A 61 -72.60 44.93 14.48
N GLY A 62 -73.11 45.05 13.27
CA GLY A 62 -74.54 44.95 13.02
C GLY A 62 -74.82 44.44 11.63
N ARG A 63 -76.10 44.38 11.32
CA ARG A 63 -76.64 43.93 10.04
C ARG A 63 -77.92 44.67 9.72
N ILE A 64 -78.31 44.67 8.46
CA ILE A 64 -79.64 45.12 8.05
C ILE A 64 -80.59 43.93 8.13
N ASP A 65 -81.67 44.03 8.92
CA ASP A 65 -82.70 42.98 8.99
C ASP A 65 -83.58 42.95 7.73
N THR A 66 -84.44 41.94 7.64
CA THR A 66 -85.39 41.78 6.53
C THR A 66 -86.39 42.93 6.39
N SER A 67 -86.55 43.74 7.45
CA SER A 67 -87.37 44.96 7.45
C SER A 67 -86.58 46.22 7.10
N GLY A 68 -85.30 46.08 6.72
CA GLY A 68 -84.43 47.20 6.33
C GLY A 68 -83.85 47.99 7.51
N ARG A 69 -83.97 47.50 8.74
CA ARG A 69 -83.49 48.20 9.95
C ARG A 69 -82.11 47.74 10.33
N LEU A 70 -81.30 48.66 10.85
CA LEU A 70 -80.00 48.34 11.43
C LEU A 70 -80.20 47.63 12.77
N VAL A 71 -79.89 46.34 12.82
CA VAL A 71 -79.77 45.56 14.05
C VAL A 71 -78.36 45.73 14.60
N ARG A 72 -78.29 46.06 15.89
CA ARG A 72 -77.05 46.36 16.61
C ARG A 72 -76.58 45.11 17.35
N ASP A 73 -76.09 44.12 16.61
CA ASP A 73 -75.78 42.78 17.13
C ASP A 73 -74.74 42.80 18.25
N THR A 74 -73.72 43.66 18.16
CA THR A 74 -72.73 43.85 19.23
C THR A 74 -72.22 45.27 19.22
N VAL A 75 -72.13 45.89 20.40
CA VAL A 75 -71.53 47.23 20.56
C VAL A 75 -70.04 47.06 20.83
N ALA A 76 -69.21 47.73 20.03
CA ALA A 76 -67.76 47.73 20.20
C ALA A 76 -67.31 48.90 21.07
N ALA A 77 -67.92 50.07 20.87
CA ALA A 77 -67.69 51.26 21.68
C ALA A 77 -68.90 52.19 21.56
N SER A 78 -69.24 52.91 22.63
CA SER A 78 -70.38 53.81 22.62
C SER A 78 -70.26 54.92 23.65
N SER A 79 -71.11 55.95 23.51
CA SER A 79 -71.33 56.98 24.51
C SER A 79 -71.96 56.44 25.80
N ASN A 80 -72.40 55.17 25.82
CA ASN A 80 -72.94 54.48 27.00
C ASN A 80 -71.96 53.42 27.54
N GLY A 81 -70.67 53.76 27.57
CA GLY A 81 -69.64 52.90 28.17
C GLY A 81 -69.46 51.54 27.50
N GLY A 82 -69.75 51.42 26.20
CA GLY A 82 -69.67 50.16 25.46
C GLY A 82 -70.95 49.31 25.51
N ALA A 83 -72.00 49.76 26.21
CA ALA A 83 -73.33 49.17 26.14
C ALA A 83 -74.17 49.81 25.01
N PRO A 84 -75.28 49.18 24.57
CA PRO A 84 -76.22 49.79 23.63
C PRO A 84 -76.70 51.16 24.13
N VAL A 85 -76.53 52.17 23.30
CA VAL A 85 -77.09 53.52 23.54
C VAL A 85 -78.60 53.44 23.36
N ASP A 86 -79.34 54.04 24.30
CA ASP A 86 -80.76 54.34 24.14
C ASP A 86 -80.87 55.68 23.42
N PHE A 87 -81.02 55.64 22.11
CA PHE A 87 -81.01 56.88 21.33
C PHE A 87 -82.30 57.66 21.57
N GLU A 88 -82.19 58.97 21.76
CA GLU A 88 -83.39 59.81 21.84
C GLU A 88 -83.95 60.06 20.43
N PRO A 89 -85.27 60.18 20.25
CA PRO A 89 -85.86 60.62 18.98
C PRO A 89 -85.24 61.94 18.51
N GLY A 90 -84.91 62.02 17.22
CA GLY A 90 -84.19 63.16 16.63
C GLY A 90 -83.09 62.71 15.68
N LEU A 91 -82.69 63.61 14.77
CA LEU A 91 -81.82 63.28 13.66
C LEU A 91 -80.50 62.66 14.14
N LYS A 92 -80.16 61.52 13.55
CA LYS A 92 -78.87 60.83 13.70
C LYS A 92 -78.46 60.22 12.37
N THR A 93 -77.17 59.94 12.21
CA THR A 93 -76.62 59.27 11.04
C THR A 93 -76.25 57.84 11.39
N LEU A 94 -76.56 56.91 10.50
CA LEU A 94 -76.15 55.51 10.52
C LEU A 94 -75.16 55.32 9.38
N ALA A 95 -73.96 54.81 9.64
CA ALA A 95 -72.91 54.61 8.64
C ALA A 95 -72.40 53.16 8.67
N LEU A 96 -72.06 52.62 7.51
CA LEU A 96 -71.11 51.50 7.44
C LEU A 96 -69.70 52.09 7.61
N THR A 97 -68.91 51.51 8.50
CA THR A 97 -67.55 51.95 8.82
C THR A 97 -66.59 50.77 8.88
N VAL A 98 -65.34 51.03 9.27
CA VAL A 98 -64.39 50.00 9.68
C VAL A 98 -64.09 50.21 11.16
N GLY A 99 -64.35 49.20 12.00
CA GLY A 99 -64.12 49.26 13.43
C GLY A 99 -62.63 49.22 13.78
N ALA A 100 -62.17 50.15 14.62
CA ALA A 100 -60.76 50.23 15.04
C ALA A 100 -60.26 48.97 15.76
N GLY A 101 -61.13 48.29 16.52
CA GLY A 101 -60.79 47.05 17.21
C GLY A 101 -60.44 45.89 16.27
N TRP A 102 -61.01 45.87 15.05
CA TRP A 102 -60.68 44.86 14.05
C TRP A 102 -59.26 45.04 13.51
N PHE A 103 -58.84 46.26 13.19
CA PHE A 103 -57.47 46.56 12.77
C PHE A 103 -56.43 46.16 13.84
N ALA A 104 -56.67 46.53 15.10
CA ALA A 104 -55.77 46.18 16.19
C ALA A 104 -55.61 44.65 16.37
N ALA A 105 -56.70 43.90 16.18
CA ALA A 105 -56.65 42.44 16.25
C ALA A 105 -55.87 41.82 15.07
N THR A 106 -55.98 42.39 13.87
CA THR A 106 -55.23 41.95 12.69
C THR A 106 -53.73 42.21 12.85
N ASP A 107 -53.33 43.38 13.35
CA ASP A 107 -51.92 43.70 13.60
C ASP A 107 -51.29 42.78 14.65
N ALA A 108 -52.04 42.44 15.71
CA ALA A 108 -51.57 41.49 16.73
C ALA A 108 -51.38 40.06 16.19
N ALA A 109 -52.23 39.63 15.24
CA ALA A 109 -52.07 38.33 14.59
C ALA A 109 -50.82 38.29 13.70
N ASP A 110 -50.53 39.37 12.97
CA ASP A 110 -49.32 39.48 12.14
C ASP A 110 -48.03 39.45 12.98
N ALA A 111 -48.03 40.16 14.11
CA ALA A 111 -46.92 40.10 15.07
C ALA A 111 -46.68 38.68 15.62
N THR A 112 -47.76 37.92 15.85
CA THR A 112 -47.67 36.51 16.31
C THR A 112 -47.08 35.60 15.23
N LEU A 113 -47.46 35.81 13.96
CA LEU A 113 -46.87 35.09 12.82
C LEU A 113 -45.38 35.41 12.68
N GLY A 114 -44.99 36.67 12.80
CA GLY A 114 -43.59 37.11 12.78
C GLY A 114 -42.74 36.40 13.86
N ALA A 115 -43.27 36.26 15.06
CA ALA A 115 -42.61 35.53 16.15
C ALA A 115 -42.44 34.03 15.86
N LEU A 116 -43.45 33.38 15.24
CA LEU A 116 -43.38 31.97 14.87
C LEU A 116 -42.36 31.70 13.76
N VAL A 117 -42.24 32.59 12.77
CA VAL A 117 -41.23 32.48 11.70
C VAL A 117 -39.82 32.61 12.28
N ALA A 118 -39.60 33.57 13.18
CA ALA A 118 -38.32 33.75 13.86
C ALA A 118 -37.91 32.54 14.74
N ALA A 119 -38.88 31.76 15.22
CA ALA A 119 -38.65 30.57 16.03
C ALA A 119 -38.33 29.30 15.22
N LYS A 120 -38.41 29.34 13.88
CA LYS A 120 -38.05 28.21 13.02
C LYS A 120 -36.60 28.34 12.53
N GLN A 121 -35.96 27.20 12.27
CA GLN A 121 -34.60 27.16 11.74
C GLN A 121 -34.55 27.72 10.31
N PRO A 122 -33.54 28.52 9.94
CA PRO A 122 -33.16 28.74 8.55
C PRO A 122 -32.24 27.59 8.13
N LEU A 123 -32.74 26.35 8.12
CA LEU A 123 -32.07 25.34 7.30
C LEU A 123 -32.48 25.70 5.88
N SER A 124 -31.61 26.43 5.19
CA SER A 124 -31.79 26.90 3.81
C SER A 124 -32.62 25.92 2.96
N THR A 125 -33.88 26.25 2.73
CA THR A 125 -34.78 25.48 1.87
C THR A 125 -34.86 26.05 0.45
N GLY A 126 -33.98 27.00 0.09
CA GLY A 126 -34.06 27.75 -1.17
C GLY A 126 -32.80 27.79 -2.03
N HIS A 127 -31.73 27.08 -1.65
CA HIS A 127 -30.47 27.07 -2.42
C HIS A 127 -30.39 25.83 -3.30
N GLU A 128 -29.85 25.98 -4.51
CA GLU A 128 -29.56 24.86 -5.41
C GLU A 128 -28.61 23.86 -4.74
N THR A 129 -28.79 22.58 -5.03
CA THR A 129 -27.90 21.53 -4.53
C THR A 129 -26.49 21.74 -5.08
N VAL A 130 -25.52 21.95 -4.19
CA VAL A 130 -24.09 21.96 -4.52
C VAL A 130 -23.45 20.63 -4.11
N ALA A 131 -22.59 20.09 -4.96
CA ALA A 131 -21.96 18.78 -4.74
C ALA A 131 -20.85 18.78 -3.68
N THR A 132 -20.33 19.96 -3.31
CA THR A 132 -19.23 20.14 -2.36
C THR A 132 -19.43 21.43 -1.56
N GLY A 133 -19.21 21.38 -0.24
CA GLY A 133 -19.16 22.59 0.59
C GLY A 133 -17.76 23.20 0.67
N LEU A 134 -17.70 24.50 0.96
CA LEU A 134 -16.47 25.27 1.17
C LEU A 134 -15.95 25.10 2.61
N ALA A 135 -14.68 25.43 2.85
CA ALA A 135 -14.05 25.30 4.18
C ALA A 135 -14.74 26.18 5.26
N ASP A 136 -15.35 27.29 4.83
CA ASP A 136 -16.06 28.25 5.68
C ASP A 136 -17.54 27.89 5.88
N ASP A 137 -18.03 26.81 5.25
CA ASP A 137 -19.41 26.37 5.42
C ASP A 137 -19.64 25.84 6.85
N LEU A 138 -20.76 26.24 7.44
CA LEU A 138 -21.11 25.96 8.84
C LEU A 138 -22.34 25.08 8.93
N LEU A 139 -22.25 24.00 9.73
CA LEU A 139 -23.41 23.25 10.19
C LEU A 139 -23.80 23.77 11.58
N THR A 140 -24.97 24.39 11.71
CA THR A 140 -25.46 24.84 13.02
C THR A 140 -26.14 23.69 13.74
N VAL A 141 -25.60 23.28 14.89
CA VAL A 141 -26.18 22.20 15.72
C VAL A 141 -26.62 22.73 17.08
N ARG A 142 -27.62 22.09 17.67
CA ARG A 142 -28.05 22.40 19.04
C ARG A 142 -27.11 21.72 20.04
N ARG A 143 -26.58 22.46 21.01
CA ARG A 143 -25.78 21.92 22.11
C ARG A 143 -26.26 22.53 23.43
N GLY A 144 -26.83 21.70 24.30
CA GLY A 144 -27.48 22.17 25.53
C GLY A 144 -28.61 23.16 25.23
N GLY A 145 -28.62 24.30 25.93
CA GLY A 145 -29.61 25.37 25.76
C GLY A 145 -29.37 26.30 24.56
N GLY A 146 -28.26 26.16 23.82
CA GLY A 146 -27.86 27.10 22.78
C GLY A 146 -27.59 26.46 21.41
N TRP A 147 -27.35 27.34 20.43
CA TRP A 147 -26.91 26.98 19.09
C TRP A 147 -25.41 27.21 18.96
N VAL A 148 -24.71 26.26 18.33
CA VAL A 148 -23.27 26.36 18.07
C VAL A 148 -23.03 26.05 16.59
N ASN A 149 -22.23 26.90 15.95
CA ASN A 149 -21.77 26.65 14.59
C ASN A 149 -20.61 25.66 14.63
N VAL A 150 -20.75 24.56 13.90
CA VAL A 150 -19.71 23.55 13.72
C VAL A 150 -19.20 23.71 12.29
N PRO A 151 -17.96 24.17 12.08
CA PRO A 151 -17.39 24.27 10.74
C PRO A 151 -17.40 22.91 10.05
N MET A 152 -17.69 22.84 8.75
CA MET A 152 -17.65 21.57 8.00
C MET A 152 -16.29 20.87 8.11
N ALA A 153 -15.19 21.63 8.20
CA ALA A 153 -13.84 21.11 8.47
C ALA A 153 -13.72 20.31 9.78
N SER A 154 -14.64 20.50 10.73
CA SER A 154 -14.65 19.77 12.02
C SER A 154 -15.49 18.50 12.00
N LEU A 155 -16.23 18.23 10.91
CA LEU A 155 -17.12 17.07 10.76
C LEU A 155 -16.44 15.81 10.21
N THR A 156 -15.12 15.80 9.99
CA THR A 156 -14.37 14.55 9.73
C THR A 156 -14.60 13.58 10.90
N TYR A 157 -15.41 12.54 10.67
CA TYR A 157 -15.84 11.59 11.70
C TYR A 157 -14.62 10.86 12.27
N LYS A 158 -14.27 11.17 13.52
CA LYS A 158 -13.31 10.40 14.32
C LYS A 158 -14.10 9.44 15.21
N ASN A 159 -13.67 8.19 15.29
CA ASN A 159 -14.26 7.26 16.27
C ASN A 159 -13.87 7.64 17.72
N ALA A 160 -14.38 6.91 18.70
CA ALA A 160 -14.05 7.13 20.13
C ALA A 160 -12.55 7.00 20.44
N ALA A 161 -11.78 6.33 19.58
CA ALA A 161 -10.33 6.20 19.67
C ALA A 161 -9.55 7.30 18.88
N GLY A 162 -10.25 8.29 18.31
CA GLY A 162 -9.65 9.41 17.58
C GLY A 162 -9.24 9.13 16.13
N ALA A 163 -9.53 7.94 15.59
CA ALA A 163 -9.19 7.56 14.23
C ALA A 163 -10.22 8.10 13.22
N TYR A 164 -9.75 8.65 12.10
CA TYR A 164 -10.60 9.06 10.98
C TYR A 164 -11.29 7.85 10.35
N ILE A 165 -12.62 7.88 10.23
CA ILE A 165 -13.37 6.87 9.48
C ILE A 165 -13.52 7.36 8.04
N VAL A 166 -12.85 6.69 7.10
CA VAL A 166 -12.90 7.01 5.68
C VAL A 166 -13.61 5.86 4.96
N GLY A 167 -14.84 6.10 4.49
CA GLY A 167 -15.63 5.13 3.72
C GLY A 167 -15.37 5.15 2.21
N GLY A 168 -14.50 6.05 1.73
CA GLY A 168 -14.15 6.23 0.31
C GLY A 168 -12.65 6.41 0.10
N LEU A 169 -12.23 6.88 -1.08
CA LEU A 169 -10.83 7.19 -1.37
C LEU A 169 -10.31 8.30 -0.46
N LEU A 170 -9.20 8.04 0.25
CA LEU A 170 -8.45 9.07 0.95
C LEU A 170 -7.50 9.77 -0.04
N ALA A 171 -7.98 10.83 -0.69
CA ALA A 171 -7.16 11.66 -1.56
C ALA A 171 -6.36 12.68 -0.73
N CYS A 172 -5.03 12.61 -0.81
CA CYS A 172 -4.12 13.53 -0.14
C CYS A 172 -3.33 14.35 -1.16
N ALA A 173 -2.78 15.49 -0.74
CA ALA A 173 -1.78 16.20 -1.54
C ALA A 173 -0.54 15.31 -1.79
N ASN A 174 0.31 15.66 -2.74
CA ASN A 174 1.52 14.85 -3.04
C ASN A 174 2.45 14.70 -1.83
N GLY A 175 2.69 15.80 -1.08
CA GLY A 175 3.67 15.82 0.01
C GLY A 175 5.11 15.68 -0.48
N THR A 176 6.05 15.64 0.47
CA THR A 176 7.48 15.39 0.24
C THR A 176 8.02 14.50 1.36
N ALA A 177 9.28 14.07 1.28
CA ALA A 177 9.92 13.38 2.39
C ALA A 177 10.00 14.24 3.67
N ALA A 178 10.23 15.55 3.53
CA ALA A 178 10.31 16.48 4.66
C ALA A 178 8.94 16.83 5.25
N ALA A 179 7.88 16.75 4.44
CA ALA A 179 6.49 17.00 4.83
C ALA A 179 5.55 16.00 4.12
N PRO A 180 5.43 14.76 4.62
CA PRO A 180 4.56 13.76 4.03
C PRO A 180 3.09 14.17 4.15
N SER A 181 2.26 13.80 3.18
CA SER A 181 0.85 14.19 3.17
C SER A 181 -0.02 13.35 4.10
N ILE A 182 0.44 12.13 4.43
CA ILE A 182 -0.08 11.33 5.53
C ILE A 182 1.04 11.24 6.57
N ALA A 183 0.92 11.98 7.67
CA ALA A 183 1.94 12.06 8.71
C ALA A 183 1.35 11.99 10.13
N PHE A 184 2.20 11.74 11.12
CA PHE A 184 1.80 11.75 12.53
C PHE A 184 1.89 13.18 13.09
N GLY A 185 0.86 13.63 13.81
CA GLY A 185 0.83 15.01 14.35
C GLY A 185 2.01 15.33 15.28
N GLY A 186 2.49 14.37 16.06
CA GLY A 186 3.67 14.50 16.93
C GLY A 186 5.02 14.30 16.21
N SER A 187 5.01 13.90 14.94
CA SER A 187 6.20 13.71 14.12
C SER A 187 5.84 14.00 12.65
N PRO A 188 5.65 15.27 12.27
CA PRO A 188 5.15 15.65 10.95
C PRO A 188 6.11 15.31 9.80
N ALA A 189 7.34 14.89 10.10
CA ALA A 189 8.34 14.43 9.15
C ALA A 189 8.43 12.89 9.03
N THR A 190 7.43 12.18 9.57
CA THR A 190 7.31 10.72 9.51
C THR A 190 5.97 10.33 8.88
N GLY A 191 5.99 9.64 7.73
CA GLY A 191 4.76 9.40 6.98
C GLY A 191 4.92 8.89 5.55
N LEU A 192 3.81 8.96 4.79
CA LEU A 192 3.70 8.57 3.38
C LEU A 192 3.53 9.80 2.48
N PHE A 193 4.15 9.77 1.30
CA PHE A 193 4.05 10.82 0.28
C PHE A 193 4.14 10.23 -1.13
N ARG A 194 3.72 10.99 -2.13
CA ARG A 194 3.86 10.66 -3.55
C ARG A 194 5.17 11.24 -4.08
N ALA A 195 6.16 10.40 -4.34
CA ALA A 195 7.49 10.83 -4.79
C ALA A 195 7.56 11.15 -6.30
N GLY A 196 6.52 10.82 -7.05
CA GLY A 196 6.40 11.03 -8.49
C GLY A 196 5.11 10.41 -9.04
N SER A 197 4.95 10.38 -10.37
CA SER A 197 3.80 9.72 -11.00
C SER A 197 3.78 8.24 -10.71
N ASP A 198 2.73 7.78 -10.03
CA ASP A 198 2.53 6.40 -9.58
C ASP A 198 3.66 5.86 -8.70
N ILE A 199 4.37 6.74 -7.98
CA ILE A 199 5.46 6.37 -7.06
C ILE A 199 5.07 6.70 -5.62
N LEU A 200 5.13 5.69 -4.76
CA LEU A 200 4.91 5.82 -3.31
C LEU A 200 6.24 5.94 -2.57
N GLY A 201 6.36 6.92 -1.69
CA GLY A 201 7.50 7.13 -0.80
C GLY A 201 7.10 7.06 0.68
N MET A 202 8.00 6.55 1.51
CA MET A 202 7.89 6.54 2.97
C MET A 202 9.06 7.31 3.56
N ALA A 203 8.78 8.20 4.51
CA ALA A 203 9.79 9.03 5.16
C ALA A 203 9.81 8.87 6.68
N THR A 204 11.00 9.01 7.25
CA THR A 204 11.22 9.17 8.69
C THR A 204 12.30 10.22 8.92
N ALA A 205 12.12 11.04 9.96
CA ALA A 205 13.03 12.16 10.26
C ALA A 205 13.27 13.08 9.04
N GLY A 206 12.24 13.27 8.20
CA GLY A 206 12.29 14.17 7.04
C GLY A 206 13.07 13.65 5.82
N ALA A 207 13.54 12.40 5.85
CA ALA A 207 14.25 11.78 4.75
C ALA A 207 13.48 10.56 4.23
N GLU A 208 13.54 10.35 2.92
CA GLU A 208 12.96 9.18 2.28
C GLU A 208 13.75 7.92 2.68
N ARG A 209 13.03 6.88 3.11
CA ARG A 209 13.61 5.60 3.53
C ARG A 209 13.25 4.47 2.58
N VAL A 210 12.04 4.50 2.04
CA VAL A 210 11.50 3.48 1.16
C VAL A 210 10.80 4.11 -0.02
N ARG A 211 11.00 3.56 -1.21
CA ARG A 211 10.32 3.93 -2.45
C ARG A 211 9.80 2.71 -3.18
N ILE A 212 8.55 2.76 -3.62
CA ILE A 212 8.00 1.84 -4.62
C ILE A 212 7.80 2.64 -5.90
N ALA A 213 8.55 2.29 -6.95
CA ALA A 213 8.43 2.93 -8.26
C ALA A 213 7.18 2.47 -9.02
N ALA A 214 6.78 3.22 -10.06
CA ALA A 214 5.60 2.95 -10.87
C ALA A 214 5.63 1.57 -11.56
N ASN A 215 6.83 1.04 -11.81
CA ASN A 215 7.04 -0.29 -12.38
C ASN A 215 7.02 -1.43 -11.34
N GLY A 216 6.81 -1.11 -10.05
CA GLY A 216 6.79 -2.04 -8.93
C GLY A 216 8.13 -2.30 -8.26
N ASP A 217 9.22 -1.64 -8.67
CA ASP A 217 10.54 -1.84 -8.06
C ASP A 217 10.65 -1.13 -6.71
N LEU A 218 11.21 -1.82 -5.71
CA LEU A 218 11.35 -1.36 -4.34
C LEU A 218 12.78 -0.91 -4.04
N GLY A 219 12.94 0.28 -3.47
CA GLY A 219 14.20 0.83 -2.99
C GLY A 219 14.14 1.08 -1.48
N VAL A 220 15.16 0.66 -0.75
CA VAL A 220 15.32 0.91 0.69
C VAL A 220 16.68 1.59 0.91
N GLY A 221 16.66 2.83 1.42
CA GLY A 221 17.86 3.67 1.55
C GLY A 221 18.43 4.19 0.22
N ALA A 222 17.77 3.92 -0.90
CA ALA A 222 18.15 4.37 -2.24
C ALA A 222 16.92 4.44 -3.17
N SER A 223 17.06 5.15 -4.29
CA SER A 223 16.11 5.01 -5.40
C SER A 223 16.25 3.60 -6.04
N PRO A 224 15.14 2.97 -6.48
CA PRO A 224 15.18 1.70 -7.20
C PRO A 224 16.03 1.80 -8.47
N VAL A 225 16.75 0.72 -8.79
CA VAL A 225 17.57 0.61 -10.00
C VAL A 225 16.81 -0.19 -11.07
N ALA A 226 16.96 0.19 -12.33
CA ALA A 226 16.28 -0.49 -13.44
C ALA A 226 16.61 -2.00 -13.47
N ASN A 227 15.59 -2.82 -13.73
CA ASN A 227 15.67 -4.30 -13.77
C ASN A 227 16.00 -4.97 -12.42
N VAL A 228 15.84 -4.26 -11.30
CA VAL A 228 16.06 -4.81 -9.94
C VAL A 228 14.81 -4.61 -9.09
N ARG A 229 14.14 -5.71 -8.72
CA ARG A 229 12.91 -5.65 -7.90
C ARG A 229 13.14 -5.10 -6.49
N LEU A 230 14.31 -5.34 -5.90
CA LEU A 230 14.68 -4.87 -4.57
C LEU A 230 16.09 -4.30 -4.58
N THR A 231 16.21 -2.99 -4.36
CA THR A 231 17.46 -2.29 -4.12
C THR A 231 17.56 -1.94 -2.64
N VAL A 232 18.61 -2.38 -1.95
CA VAL A 232 18.87 -2.01 -0.55
C VAL A 232 20.25 -1.36 -0.46
N ARG A 233 20.31 -0.18 0.15
CA ARG A 233 21.56 0.56 0.38
C ARG A 233 21.72 0.85 1.86
N ALA A 234 22.86 0.45 2.41
CA ALA A 234 23.29 0.86 3.74
C ALA A 234 23.73 2.34 3.73
N ALA A 235 23.89 2.94 4.91
CA ALA A 235 24.47 4.27 5.01
C ALA A 235 25.92 4.28 4.48
N ASP A 236 26.36 5.44 3.98
CA ASP A 236 27.73 5.61 3.51
C ASP A 236 28.71 5.46 4.68
N ALA A 237 29.69 4.58 4.53
CA ALA A 237 30.71 4.31 5.53
C ALA A 237 31.97 3.72 4.87
N ASP A 238 33.14 4.10 5.39
CA ASP A 238 34.45 3.55 5.01
C ASP A 238 34.76 2.27 5.82
N ALA A 239 33.78 1.36 5.89
CA ALA A 239 33.90 0.10 6.62
C ALA A 239 32.84 -0.88 6.16
N MET A 240 33.06 -2.17 6.43
CA MET A 240 32.06 -3.22 6.28
C MET A 240 30.71 -2.82 6.88
N GLN A 241 29.67 -2.82 6.05
CA GLN A 241 28.28 -2.63 6.47
C GLN A 241 27.47 -3.88 6.19
N THR A 242 26.53 -4.19 7.08
CA THR A 242 25.49 -5.18 6.81
C THR A 242 24.35 -4.51 6.05
N VAL A 243 24.12 -4.93 4.80
CA VAL A 243 23.05 -4.41 3.94
C VAL A 243 21.74 -5.15 4.21
N ALA A 244 21.82 -6.44 4.51
CA ALA A 244 20.66 -7.26 4.90
C ALA A 244 21.02 -8.26 5.99
N ARG A 245 20.11 -8.46 6.94
CA ARG A 245 20.19 -9.46 8.01
C ARG A 245 18.91 -10.29 8.02
N PHE A 246 19.07 -11.60 7.87
CA PHE A 246 18.00 -12.58 8.04
C PHE A 246 18.24 -13.35 9.33
N GLN A 247 17.23 -13.43 10.19
CA GLN A 247 17.34 -14.05 11.51
C GLN A 247 16.29 -15.14 11.67
N VAL A 248 16.70 -16.25 12.29
CA VAL A 248 15.79 -17.23 12.87
C VAL A 248 16.20 -17.44 14.32
N THR A 249 15.22 -17.41 15.21
CA THR A 249 15.41 -17.73 16.63
C THR A 249 14.69 -19.03 16.93
N ASN A 250 15.30 -19.91 17.71
CA ASN A 250 14.67 -21.14 18.12
C ASN A 250 13.41 -20.86 18.98
N LEU A 251 12.52 -21.85 19.10
CA LEU A 251 11.26 -21.67 19.82
C LEU A 251 11.46 -21.27 21.29
N ALA A 252 12.56 -21.69 21.91
CA ALA A 252 12.91 -21.34 23.29
C ALA A 252 13.38 -19.87 23.45
N GLY A 253 13.64 -19.15 22.35
CA GLY A 253 14.04 -17.75 22.38
C GLY A 253 15.49 -17.50 22.82
N ASN A 254 16.26 -18.55 23.09
CA ASN A 254 17.61 -18.45 23.64
C ASN A 254 18.72 -18.61 22.59
N ASP A 255 18.40 -19.13 21.40
CA ASP A 255 19.35 -19.26 20.30
C ASP A 255 18.87 -18.59 19.04
N SER A 256 19.74 -17.78 18.45
CA SER A 256 19.49 -17.11 17.17
C SER A 256 20.61 -17.38 16.20
N HIS A 257 20.23 -17.62 14.95
CA HIS A 257 21.14 -17.70 13.82
C HIS A 257 20.84 -16.57 12.84
N TYR A 258 21.89 -16.02 12.25
CA TYR A 258 21.85 -14.90 11.34
C TYR A 258 22.57 -15.25 10.04
N LEU A 259 21.92 -14.93 8.92
CA LEU A 259 22.58 -14.77 7.63
C LEU A 259 22.73 -13.27 7.35
N LEU A 260 23.97 -12.82 7.20
CA LEU A 260 24.29 -11.42 6.88
C LEU A 260 24.81 -11.32 5.45
N LEU A 261 24.31 -10.33 4.72
CA LEU A 261 24.88 -9.88 3.45
C LEU A 261 25.57 -8.54 3.71
N GLY A 262 26.90 -8.55 3.63
CA GLY A 262 27.73 -7.40 3.89
C GLY A 262 28.51 -6.94 2.67
N SER A 263 28.84 -5.66 2.64
CA SER A 263 29.75 -5.09 1.65
C SER A 263 30.67 -4.07 2.30
N ASP A 264 31.93 -4.06 1.88
CA ASP A 264 32.92 -3.06 2.24
C ASP A 264 33.44 -2.38 0.97
N PRO A 265 33.09 -1.10 0.73
CA PRO A 265 33.51 -0.39 -0.46
C PRO A 265 35.02 -0.07 -0.46
N THR A 266 35.67 -0.08 0.71
CA THR A 266 37.10 0.23 0.83
C THR A 266 37.97 -1.01 0.60
N ALA A 267 37.51 -2.17 1.08
CA ALA A 267 38.16 -3.46 0.86
C ALA A 267 37.78 -4.12 -0.47
N ASN A 268 36.87 -3.52 -1.26
CA ASN A 268 36.29 -4.10 -2.48
C ASN A 268 35.72 -5.51 -2.24
N MET A 269 35.04 -5.69 -1.11
CA MET A 269 34.61 -7.01 -0.64
C MET A 269 33.10 -7.10 -0.49
N VAL A 270 32.54 -8.22 -0.93
CA VAL A 270 31.18 -8.68 -0.59
C VAL A 270 31.31 -9.91 0.30
N GLN A 271 30.54 -9.96 1.38
CA GLN A 271 30.63 -11.01 2.38
C GLN A 271 29.25 -11.64 2.64
N LEU A 272 29.23 -12.97 2.68
CA LEU A 272 28.14 -13.75 3.25
C LEU A 272 28.61 -14.28 4.61
N THR A 273 27.88 -13.98 5.68
CA THR A 273 28.25 -14.38 7.04
C THR A 273 27.16 -15.23 7.68
N SER A 274 27.57 -16.38 8.21
CA SER A 274 26.78 -17.28 9.06
C SER A 274 27.26 -17.10 10.49
N THR A 275 26.40 -16.58 11.37
CA THR A 275 26.75 -16.27 12.77
C THR A 275 25.57 -16.49 13.69
N GLY A 276 25.80 -16.66 14.98
CA GLY A 276 24.73 -16.88 15.95
C GLY A 276 25.26 -17.06 17.36
N THR A 277 24.39 -17.54 18.25
CA THR A 277 24.76 -17.90 19.63
C THR A 277 25.57 -19.21 19.72
N ASN A 278 25.49 -20.07 18.70
CA ASN A 278 26.20 -21.36 18.60
C ASN A 278 27.10 -21.42 17.35
N LEU A 279 27.94 -22.46 17.27
CA LEU A 279 28.80 -22.73 16.10
C LEU A 279 27.96 -22.78 14.81
N GLY A 280 28.28 -21.87 13.87
CA GLY A 280 27.60 -21.76 12.58
C GLY A 280 28.27 -22.58 11.48
N GLY A 281 27.67 -22.58 10.29
CA GLY A 281 28.24 -23.16 9.09
C GLY A 281 27.47 -22.74 7.84
N PHE A 282 28.01 -23.08 6.68
CA PHE A 282 27.29 -22.97 5.42
C PHE A 282 27.11 -24.36 4.81
N VAL A 283 25.88 -24.64 4.38
CA VAL A 283 25.54 -25.89 3.71
C VAL A 283 24.81 -25.54 2.42
N PHE A 284 25.26 -26.12 1.32
CA PHE A 284 24.70 -25.90 0.00
C PHE A 284 23.96 -27.16 -0.44
N HIS A 285 22.66 -27.03 -0.66
CA HIS A 285 21.80 -28.12 -1.13
C HIS A 285 21.49 -27.95 -2.63
N ASN A 286 21.37 -29.07 -3.34
CA ASN A 286 20.67 -29.13 -4.62
C ASN A 286 19.49 -30.10 -4.46
N GLY A 287 18.27 -29.57 -4.55
CA GLY A 287 17.08 -30.29 -4.07
C GLY A 287 17.21 -30.59 -2.58
N SER A 288 16.93 -31.84 -2.20
CA SER A 288 17.03 -32.32 -0.81
C SER A 288 18.40 -32.91 -0.46
N VAL A 289 19.42 -32.73 -1.32
CA VAL A 289 20.74 -33.37 -1.16
C VAL A 289 21.80 -32.30 -0.86
N GLU A 290 22.53 -32.47 0.23
CA GLU A 290 23.71 -31.66 0.54
C GLU A 290 24.82 -31.92 -0.49
N ARG A 291 25.40 -30.86 -1.04
CA ARG A 291 26.46 -30.93 -2.06
C ARG A 291 27.79 -30.38 -1.60
N LEU A 292 27.80 -29.43 -0.67
CA LEU A 292 29.00 -28.77 -0.16
C LEU A 292 28.73 -28.20 1.23
N ARG A 293 29.73 -28.25 2.11
CA ARG A 293 29.67 -27.64 3.43
C ARG A 293 30.96 -26.91 3.76
N LEU A 294 30.83 -25.73 4.36
CA LEU A 294 31.87 -25.08 5.14
C LEU A 294 31.50 -25.21 6.61
N SER A 295 32.24 -26.04 7.35
CA SER A 295 31.99 -26.27 8.78
C SER A 295 32.45 -25.08 9.64
N SER A 296 32.01 -25.05 10.89
CA SER A 296 32.46 -24.06 11.88
C SER A 296 33.98 -24.08 12.12
N ALA A 297 34.63 -25.22 11.84
CA ALA A 297 36.07 -25.40 11.94
C ALA A 297 36.83 -24.88 10.70
N GLY A 298 36.12 -24.32 9.71
CA GLY A 298 36.72 -23.82 8.47
C GLY A 298 37.03 -24.90 7.45
N VAL A 299 36.55 -26.13 7.63
CA VAL A 299 36.78 -27.23 6.69
C VAL A 299 35.74 -27.19 5.58
N LEU A 300 36.21 -27.12 4.33
CA LEU A 300 35.37 -27.28 3.14
C LEU A 300 35.26 -28.78 2.79
N GLN A 301 34.04 -29.31 2.75
CA GLN A 301 33.77 -30.74 2.64
C GLN A 301 32.71 -31.04 1.56
N PRO A 302 32.81 -32.20 0.86
CA PRO A 302 31.69 -32.68 0.06
C PRO A 302 30.48 -32.97 0.96
N GLY A 303 29.29 -32.95 0.37
CA GLY A 303 28.05 -33.27 1.09
C GLY A 303 27.86 -34.77 1.37
N SER A 304 28.65 -35.64 0.72
CA SER A 304 28.65 -37.07 1.00
C SER A 304 30.06 -37.66 0.84
N ASP A 305 30.41 -38.62 1.69
CA ASP A 305 31.69 -39.32 1.65
C ASP A 305 31.82 -40.16 0.38
N ASN A 306 32.97 -40.05 -0.29
CA ASN A 306 33.32 -40.78 -1.52
C ASN A 306 32.26 -40.77 -2.66
N GLY A 307 31.35 -39.79 -2.65
CA GLY A 307 30.23 -39.71 -3.60
C GLY A 307 30.34 -38.59 -4.63
N GLN A 308 31.38 -37.76 -4.57
CA GLN A 308 31.50 -36.54 -5.37
C GLN A 308 32.94 -36.33 -5.86
N THR A 309 33.09 -35.86 -7.10
CA THR A 309 34.38 -35.47 -7.69
C THR A 309 34.67 -33.99 -7.45
N LEU A 310 35.95 -33.60 -7.44
CA LEU A 310 36.38 -32.20 -7.47
C LEU A 310 36.73 -31.79 -8.90
N GLY A 311 35.75 -31.21 -9.59
CA GLY A 311 35.83 -30.92 -11.02
C GLY A 311 35.34 -32.09 -11.88
N ALA A 312 35.44 -31.89 -13.19
CA ALA A 312 35.03 -32.86 -14.22
C ALA A 312 35.97 -32.79 -15.44
N ALA A 313 35.87 -33.75 -16.35
CA ALA A 313 36.70 -33.82 -17.56
C ALA A 313 36.63 -32.53 -18.40
N SER A 314 35.45 -31.92 -18.52
CA SER A 314 35.20 -30.65 -19.22
C SER A 314 35.46 -29.40 -18.38
N SER A 315 35.49 -29.51 -17.05
CA SER A 315 35.58 -28.40 -16.10
C SER A 315 36.65 -28.69 -15.04
N ARG A 316 37.91 -28.54 -15.45
CA ARG A 316 39.09 -28.88 -14.63
C ARG A 316 39.60 -27.67 -13.86
N TRP A 317 40.07 -27.91 -12.65
CA TRP A 317 40.90 -26.95 -11.92
C TRP A 317 42.27 -26.85 -12.59
N SER A 318 42.79 -25.64 -12.78
CA SER A 318 44.08 -25.42 -13.43
C SER A 318 45.24 -25.84 -12.53
N VAL A 319 45.18 -25.50 -11.23
CA VAL A 319 46.21 -25.76 -10.22
C VAL A 319 45.56 -25.88 -8.84
N VAL A 320 46.11 -26.74 -7.98
CA VAL A 320 45.81 -26.79 -6.54
C VAL A 320 47.05 -26.36 -5.77
N TYR A 321 46.95 -25.28 -4.98
CA TYR A 321 48.00 -24.85 -4.06
C TYR A 321 47.71 -25.39 -2.66
N ALA A 322 48.58 -26.26 -2.15
CA ALA A 322 48.46 -26.88 -0.84
C ALA A 322 49.80 -26.84 -0.08
N GLY A 323 49.74 -26.73 1.25
CA GLY A 323 50.94 -26.75 2.09
C GLY A 323 51.58 -28.14 2.23
N THR A 324 50.81 -29.21 2.03
CA THR A 324 51.24 -30.61 2.07
C THR A 324 50.63 -31.40 0.91
N GLY A 325 51.18 -32.56 0.59
CA GLY A 325 50.62 -33.47 -0.43
C GLY A 325 49.24 -34.01 -0.05
N THR A 326 48.49 -34.47 -1.07
CA THR A 326 47.15 -35.04 -0.91
C THR A 326 47.18 -36.36 -0.14
N ILE A 327 46.29 -36.51 0.84
CA ILE A 327 46.07 -37.78 1.55
C ILE A 327 45.13 -38.65 0.71
N ASN A 328 45.59 -39.84 0.33
CA ASN A 328 44.77 -40.87 -0.33
C ASN A 328 44.55 -42.03 0.64
N THR A 329 43.29 -42.37 0.93
CA THR A 329 42.95 -43.52 1.79
C THR A 329 43.48 -44.81 1.17
N SER A 330 44.31 -45.54 1.94
CA SER A 330 44.92 -46.80 1.52
C SER A 330 44.85 -47.85 2.63
N ASP A 331 43.70 -47.91 3.31
CA ASP A 331 43.46 -48.88 4.38
C ASP A 331 43.38 -50.30 3.79
N MET A 332 44.03 -51.26 4.45
CA MET A 332 44.06 -52.65 3.99
C MET A 332 42.68 -53.33 4.10
N ARG A 333 41.81 -52.84 4.99
CA ARG A 333 40.47 -53.40 5.20
C ARG A 333 39.54 -53.19 4.01
N ASP A 334 39.84 -52.17 3.20
CA ASP A 334 39.02 -51.78 2.04
C ASP A 334 39.58 -52.33 0.72
N LYS A 335 40.59 -53.22 0.77
CA LYS A 335 41.31 -53.69 -0.42
C LYS A 335 41.41 -55.21 -0.50
N THR A 336 41.15 -55.73 -1.69
CA THR A 336 41.53 -57.10 -2.06
C THR A 336 42.93 -57.08 -2.68
N TRP A 337 43.84 -57.87 -2.11
CA TRP A 337 45.24 -57.87 -2.53
C TRP A 337 45.52 -58.98 -3.56
N ARG A 338 46.02 -58.60 -4.75
CA ARG A 338 46.39 -59.53 -5.84
C ARG A 338 47.85 -60.00 -5.77
N GLY A 339 48.69 -59.33 -4.98
CA GLY A 339 50.14 -59.51 -5.03
C GLY A 339 50.82 -58.56 -6.02
N GLY A 340 52.07 -58.86 -6.36
CA GLY A 340 52.91 -58.01 -7.20
C GLY A 340 52.48 -57.91 -8.67
N ALA A 341 53.24 -57.14 -9.44
CA ALA A 341 53.05 -57.01 -10.88
C ALA A 341 53.48 -58.30 -11.62
N THR A 342 52.76 -58.67 -12.67
CA THR A 342 53.09 -59.80 -13.55
C THR A 342 54.30 -59.49 -14.43
N GLY A 343 54.85 -60.50 -15.11
CA GLY A 343 55.95 -60.29 -16.07
C GLY A 343 55.60 -59.27 -17.16
N ALA A 344 54.42 -59.42 -17.80
CA ALA A 344 53.94 -58.49 -18.82
C ALA A 344 53.75 -57.07 -18.26
N GLU A 345 53.19 -56.94 -17.05
CA GLU A 345 53.06 -55.64 -16.36
C GLU A 345 54.43 -54.99 -16.10
N LEU A 346 55.42 -55.75 -15.65
CA LEU A 346 56.78 -55.24 -15.42
C LEU A 346 57.48 -54.86 -16.74
N HIS A 347 57.22 -55.58 -17.82
CA HIS A 347 57.72 -55.23 -19.16
C HIS A 347 57.11 -53.91 -19.65
N ALA A 348 55.78 -53.76 -19.53
CA ALA A 348 55.08 -52.53 -19.83
C ALA A 348 55.62 -51.35 -19.02
N ALA A 349 55.80 -51.51 -17.70
CA ALA A 349 56.34 -50.47 -16.82
C ALA A 349 57.71 -49.94 -17.31
N ARG A 350 58.61 -50.83 -17.71
CA ARG A 350 59.93 -50.42 -18.23
C ARG A 350 59.83 -49.69 -19.57
N ARG A 351 58.94 -50.14 -20.46
CA ARG A 351 58.69 -49.46 -21.75
C ARG A 351 58.07 -48.09 -21.54
N ILE A 352 57.13 -47.94 -20.60
CA ILE A 352 56.51 -46.65 -20.26
C ILE A 352 57.54 -45.70 -19.64
N ALA A 353 58.48 -46.20 -18.83
CA ALA A 353 59.55 -45.37 -18.28
C ALA A 353 60.41 -44.71 -19.38
N ALA A 354 60.55 -45.37 -20.54
CA ALA A 354 61.27 -44.82 -21.70
C ALA A 354 60.47 -43.75 -22.49
N GLU A 355 59.17 -43.61 -22.25
CA GLU A 355 58.29 -42.61 -22.87
C GLU A 355 58.32 -41.25 -22.12
N LEU A 356 58.91 -41.20 -20.92
CA LEU A 356 59.03 -39.97 -20.15
C LEU A 356 59.85 -38.90 -20.90
N GLY A 357 59.30 -37.70 -21.02
CA GLY A 357 59.92 -36.60 -21.76
C GLY A 357 59.37 -35.22 -21.41
N PHE A 358 60.00 -34.19 -21.99
CA PHE A 358 59.52 -32.82 -21.87
C PHE A 358 58.45 -32.51 -22.91
N PHE A 359 57.42 -31.76 -22.50
CA PHE A 359 56.39 -31.24 -23.39
C PHE A 359 56.01 -29.81 -23.00
N GLN A 360 55.36 -29.11 -23.92
CA GLN A 360 54.75 -27.80 -23.69
C GLN A 360 53.28 -27.89 -24.13
N TRP A 361 52.39 -27.13 -23.48
CA TRP A 361 51.00 -27.07 -23.91
C TRP A 361 50.87 -26.24 -25.18
N ASN A 362 50.16 -26.75 -26.19
CA ASN A 362 49.94 -26.04 -27.45
C ASN A 362 49.30 -24.66 -27.24
N ASP A 363 48.31 -24.57 -26.34
CA ASP A 363 47.66 -23.29 -26.01
C ASP A 363 48.65 -22.29 -25.40
N ALA A 364 49.56 -22.76 -24.53
CA ALA A 364 50.59 -21.91 -23.95
C ALA A 364 51.62 -21.44 -24.98
N ILE A 365 51.96 -22.29 -25.97
CA ILE A 365 52.81 -21.89 -27.10
C ILE A 365 52.09 -20.83 -27.95
N ALA A 366 50.81 -21.02 -28.24
CA ALA A 366 50.03 -20.07 -29.03
C ALA A 366 49.90 -18.72 -28.32
N GLU A 367 49.74 -18.71 -27.00
CA GLU A 367 49.59 -17.50 -26.18
C GLU A 367 50.92 -16.77 -25.92
N LYS A 368 51.99 -17.52 -25.59
CA LYS A 368 53.24 -16.95 -25.03
C LYS A 368 54.46 -17.12 -25.94
N GLY A 369 54.28 -17.78 -27.08
CA GLY A 369 55.37 -18.24 -27.95
C GLY A 369 56.11 -19.44 -27.37
N ALA A 370 56.81 -20.19 -28.23
CA ALA A 370 57.54 -21.40 -27.84
C ALA A 370 58.62 -21.12 -26.76
N ALA A 371 59.24 -19.94 -26.79
CA ALA A 371 60.22 -19.53 -25.78
C ALA A 371 59.60 -19.13 -24.43
N GLY A 372 58.33 -18.67 -24.42
CA GLY A 372 57.63 -18.25 -23.21
C GLY A 372 56.81 -19.35 -22.54
N ALA A 373 56.43 -20.40 -23.28
CA ALA A 373 55.72 -21.56 -22.74
C ALA A 373 56.65 -22.42 -21.87
N ARG A 374 56.17 -22.86 -20.71
CA ARG A 374 56.98 -23.65 -19.77
C ARG A 374 57.12 -25.09 -20.24
N HIS A 375 58.31 -25.68 -20.07
CA HIS A 375 58.52 -27.11 -20.22
C HIS A 375 57.95 -27.86 -19.01
N HIS A 376 57.04 -28.78 -19.29
CA HIS A 376 56.50 -29.77 -18.35
C HIS A 376 57.20 -31.10 -18.60
N PHE A 377 57.32 -31.95 -17.59
CA PHE A 377 57.89 -33.29 -17.72
C PHE A 377 56.81 -34.33 -17.43
N GLY A 378 56.69 -35.34 -18.29
CA GLY A 378 55.64 -36.34 -18.20
C GLY A 378 55.60 -37.23 -19.42
N LEU A 379 54.39 -37.66 -19.80
CA LEU A 379 54.18 -38.64 -20.86
C LEU A 379 52.88 -38.38 -21.60
N ARG A 380 52.73 -39.04 -22.75
CA ARG A 380 51.51 -38.98 -23.56
C ARG A 380 50.60 -40.16 -23.19
N ALA A 381 49.38 -39.87 -22.75
CA ALA A 381 48.45 -40.90 -22.26
C ALA A 381 48.17 -41.99 -23.30
N GLN A 382 48.01 -41.62 -24.57
CA GLN A 382 47.79 -42.56 -25.66
C GLN A 382 48.99 -43.48 -25.91
N ALA A 383 50.23 -43.00 -25.71
CA ALA A 383 51.43 -43.83 -25.86
C ALA A 383 51.49 -44.91 -24.77
N VAL A 384 51.09 -44.56 -23.54
CA VAL A 384 50.96 -45.55 -22.45
C VAL A 384 49.92 -46.60 -22.80
N TRP A 385 48.78 -46.21 -23.39
CA TRP A 385 47.75 -47.15 -23.83
C TRP A 385 48.28 -48.13 -24.88
N ALA A 386 49.03 -47.64 -25.87
CA ALA A 386 49.62 -48.48 -26.91
C ALA A 386 50.63 -49.48 -26.32
N ILE A 387 51.51 -49.05 -25.41
CA ILE A 387 52.47 -49.95 -24.76
C ILE A 387 51.76 -51.05 -23.96
N MET A 388 50.71 -50.70 -23.22
CA MET A 388 49.93 -51.69 -22.46
C MET A 388 49.21 -52.67 -23.40
N ALA A 389 48.72 -52.21 -24.56
CA ALA A 389 48.08 -53.07 -25.54
C ALA A 389 49.07 -54.03 -26.23
N ASP A 390 50.28 -53.56 -26.54
CA ASP A 390 51.34 -54.39 -27.11
C ASP A 390 51.78 -55.53 -26.18
N GLU A 391 51.70 -55.32 -24.86
CA GLU A 391 51.98 -56.35 -23.85
C GLU A 391 50.75 -57.24 -23.54
N GLY A 392 49.65 -57.06 -24.28
CA GLY A 392 48.41 -57.84 -24.13
C GLY A 392 47.66 -57.55 -22.82
N LEU A 393 47.88 -56.40 -22.19
CA LEU A 393 47.28 -56.03 -20.90
C LEU A 393 45.95 -55.30 -21.05
N VAL A 394 45.73 -54.63 -22.18
CA VAL A 394 44.50 -53.91 -22.54
C VAL A 394 44.24 -54.02 -24.04
N ASP A 395 43.01 -53.71 -24.47
CA ASP A 395 42.72 -53.58 -25.90
C ASP A 395 43.37 -52.31 -26.50
N PRO A 396 43.79 -52.36 -27.78
CA PRO A 396 44.27 -51.17 -28.48
C PRO A 396 43.17 -50.12 -28.61
N VAL A 397 43.58 -48.85 -28.73
CA VAL A 397 42.64 -47.76 -29.03
C VAL A 397 42.02 -48.00 -30.40
N GLY A 398 40.69 -47.97 -30.48
CA GLY A 398 39.93 -48.21 -31.69
C GLY A 398 40.17 -47.16 -32.78
N ALA A 399 39.80 -47.49 -34.01
CA ALA A 399 39.92 -46.58 -35.15
C ALA A 399 39.04 -45.31 -35.01
N ASP A 400 38.03 -45.36 -34.15
CA ASP A 400 37.17 -44.24 -33.75
C ASP A 400 37.82 -43.36 -32.66
N GLY A 401 39.03 -43.69 -32.19
CA GLY A 401 39.74 -42.98 -31.15
C GLY A 401 39.30 -43.32 -29.73
N ARG A 402 38.41 -44.31 -29.55
CA ARG A 402 37.93 -44.75 -28.24
C ARG A 402 38.78 -45.90 -27.69
N PRO A 403 39.23 -45.83 -26.44
CA PRO A 403 39.89 -46.97 -25.82
C PRO A 403 38.90 -48.07 -25.44
N GLY A 404 39.36 -49.32 -25.43
CA GLY A 404 38.63 -50.42 -24.80
C GLY A 404 38.59 -50.30 -23.27
N ALA A 405 37.86 -51.21 -22.61
CA ALA A 405 37.83 -51.27 -21.15
C ALA A 405 39.22 -51.60 -20.60
N THR A 406 39.60 -50.95 -19.50
CA THR A 406 40.89 -51.18 -18.84
C THR A 406 40.70 -51.54 -17.37
N PRO A 407 41.41 -52.56 -16.84
CA PRO A 407 41.44 -52.85 -15.42
C PRO A 407 42.43 -51.93 -14.65
N TYR A 408 43.19 -51.09 -15.34
CA TYR A 408 44.25 -50.26 -14.75
C TYR A 408 43.77 -48.82 -14.55
N ALA A 409 43.55 -48.43 -13.30
CA ALA A 409 43.01 -47.12 -12.96
C ALA A 409 43.91 -45.92 -13.30
N PHE A 410 45.22 -46.13 -13.51
CA PHE A 410 46.11 -45.06 -13.96
C PHE A 410 45.90 -44.65 -15.41
N LEU A 411 45.17 -45.45 -16.20
CA LEU A 411 44.67 -45.11 -17.52
C LEU A 411 43.25 -44.56 -17.39
N CYS A 412 43.02 -43.30 -17.76
CA CYS A 412 41.70 -42.67 -17.69
C CYS A 412 41.26 -42.19 -19.07
N TRP A 413 39.97 -42.26 -19.32
CA TRP A 413 39.34 -41.70 -20.50
C TRP A 413 37.94 -41.23 -20.14
N ASP A 414 37.59 -40.04 -20.61
CA ASP A 414 36.29 -39.41 -20.38
C ASP A 414 35.74 -38.91 -21.72
N GLU A 415 34.42 -39.03 -21.88
CA GLU A 415 33.65 -38.51 -23.00
C GLU A 415 32.48 -37.68 -22.45
N TRP A 416 32.22 -36.54 -23.08
CA TRP A 416 31.12 -35.66 -22.68
C TRP A 416 30.54 -34.91 -23.88
N ASP A 417 29.27 -34.54 -23.76
CA ASP A 417 28.59 -33.71 -24.75
C ASP A 417 28.98 -32.23 -24.58
N ALA A 418 29.31 -31.57 -25.69
CA ALA A 418 29.61 -30.15 -25.74
C ALA A 418 28.88 -29.49 -26.93
N ASP A 419 28.78 -28.16 -26.89
CA ASP A 419 28.30 -27.38 -28.03
C ASP A 419 29.23 -27.60 -29.23
N GLY A 420 28.73 -28.26 -30.28
CA GLY A 420 29.52 -28.66 -31.44
C GLY A 420 29.85 -30.16 -31.51
N GLY A 421 29.33 -30.97 -30.57
CA GLY A 421 29.40 -32.42 -30.60
C GLY A 421 30.14 -33.04 -29.42
N THR A 422 30.28 -34.37 -29.46
CA THR A 422 30.96 -35.15 -28.43
C THR A 422 32.44 -34.82 -28.37
N GLN A 423 32.95 -34.56 -27.16
CA GLN A 423 34.38 -34.37 -26.88
C GLN A 423 34.91 -35.51 -26.02
N THR A 424 36.20 -35.79 -26.17
CA THR A 424 36.89 -36.85 -25.43
C THR A 424 38.21 -36.35 -24.86
N ARG A 425 38.69 -37.03 -23.82
CA ARG A 425 39.99 -36.74 -23.23
C ARG A 425 40.59 -37.98 -22.60
N PHE A 426 41.87 -38.22 -22.91
CA PHE A 426 42.70 -39.16 -22.18
C PHE A 426 43.33 -38.48 -20.96
N GLY A 427 43.43 -39.21 -19.88
CA GLY A 427 44.05 -38.79 -18.63
C GLY A 427 44.94 -39.88 -18.05
N ILE A 428 45.82 -39.49 -17.14
CA ILE A 428 46.68 -40.38 -16.38
C ILE A 428 46.54 -40.05 -14.90
N ARG A 429 46.55 -41.06 -14.03
CA ARG A 429 46.74 -40.86 -12.58
C ARG A 429 48.23 -40.95 -12.26
N PRO A 430 48.97 -39.82 -12.23
CA PRO A 430 50.42 -39.83 -12.18
C PRO A 430 50.97 -40.53 -10.93
N ASP A 431 50.30 -40.39 -9.78
CA ASP A 431 50.74 -41.03 -8.52
C ASP A 431 50.72 -42.56 -8.63
N GLN A 432 49.65 -43.13 -9.20
CA GLN A 432 49.55 -44.57 -9.40
C GLN A 432 50.52 -45.08 -10.45
N LEU A 433 50.68 -44.32 -11.54
CA LEU A 433 51.63 -44.67 -12.59
C LEU A 433 53.07 -44.63 -12.07
N ALA A 434 53.44 -43.64 -11.26
CA ALA A 434 54.76 -43.57 -10.65
C ALA A 434 55.08 -44.82 -9.81
N LEU A 435 54.13 -45.29 -8.99
CA LEU A 435 54.29 -46.54 -8.22
C LEU A 435 54.49 -47.76 -9.13
N PHE A 436 53.78 -47.81 -10.26
CA PHE A 436 53.93 -48.86 -11.26
C PHE A 436 55.31 -48.84 -11.94
N LEU A 437 55.81 -47.64 -12.29
CA LEU A 437 57.15 -47.47 -12.86
C LEU A 437 58.25 -47.86 -11.85
N ILE A 438 58.07 -47.51 -10.57
CA ILE A 438 58.98 -47.93 -9.49
C ILE A 438 59.06 -49.46 -9.41
N ALA A 439 57.93 -50.17 -9.48
CA ALA A 439 57.93 -51.64 -9.51
C ALA A 439 58.70 -52.21 -10.71
N GLY A 440 58.55 -51.59 -11.89
CA GLY A 440 59.31 -51.97 -13.09
C GLY A 440 60.82 -51.73 -12.97
N GLN A 441 61.21 -50.63 -12.33
CA GLN A 441 62.60 -50.29 -12.03
C GLN A 441 63.20 -51.26 -11.00
N GLU A 442 62.47 -51.55 -9.92
CA GLU A 442 62.88 -52.49 -8.88
C GLU A 442 63.14 -53.88 -9.46
N ALA A 443 62.23 -54.38 -10.30
CA ALA A 443 62.43 -55.67 -10.96
C ALA A 443 63.66 -55.69 -11.88
N ARG A 444 64.00 -54.57 -12.52
CA ARG A 444 65.22 -54.46 -13.33
C ARG A 444 66.47 -54.46 -12.44
N ILE A 445 66.45 -53.75 -11.32
CA ILE A 445 67.56 -53.69 -10.38
C ILE A 445 67.82 -55.07 -9.80
N ALA A 446 66.79 -55.75 -9.31
CA ALA A 446 66.90 -57.12 -8.79
C ALA A 446 67.48 -58.11 -9.83
N ALA A 447 67.10 -57.97 -11.11
CA ALA A 447 67.65 -58.80 -12.19
C ALA A 447 69.14 -58.51 -12.46
N LEU A 448 69.59 -57.25 -12.31
CA LEU A 448 70.99 -56.88 -12.44
C LEU A 448 71.81 -57.39 -11.24
N GLU A 449 71.27 -57.27 -10.03
CA GLU A 449 71.90 -57.78 -8.81
C GLU A 449 72.04 -59.30 -8.83
N ALA A 450 71.07 -60.02 -9.38
CA ALA A 450 71.14 -61.48 -9.54
C ALA A 450 72.13 -61.94 -10.63
N ALA A 451 72.52 -61.04 -11.53
CA ALA A 451 73.47 -61.32 -12.63
C ALA A 451 74.92 -60.91 -12.31
N ALA A 452 75.13 -60.19 -11.21
CA ALA A 452 76.45 -59.81 -10.67
C ALA A 452 76.98 -60.90 -9.73
#